data_AF-A0A3D8Y9N8-F1
#
_entry.id   AF-A0A3D8Y9N8-F1
#
_cell.length_a   1.000
_cell.length_b   1.000
_cell.length_c   1.000
_cell.angle_alpha   90.00
_cell.angle_beta   90.00
_cell.angle_gamma   90.00
#
_symmetry.space_group_name_H-M   'P 1'
#
loop_
_entity.id
_entity.type
_entity.pdbx_description
1 polymer ?
#
loop_
_entity_poly.entity_id
_entity_poly.type
_entity_poly.pdbx_seq_one_letter_code
_entity_poly.pdbx_strand_id
1 'polypeptide(L)'
;MKKLRIDYLFVCALVLGGGAAVATSGPDVVKSNVATQIWYRTAANDTDSGTWVQGTSSGSCEESELLCSGVFEEGYQPNEHDDNINKQNNLSTTVNTGFVQQ
;
A
#
# COMPACT_ATOMS: atom_id res chain seq x y z
N MET A 1 -4.60 36.75 50.13
CA MET A 1 -4.96 35.75 49.09
C MET A 1 -3.71 35.40 48.30
N LYS A 2 -3.63 34.14 47.87
CA LYS A 2 -2.42 33.35 47.54
C LYS A 2 -1.61 33.92 46.37
N LYS A 3 -0.28 33.97 46.52
CA LYS A 3 0.67 34.22 45.41
C LYS A 3 0.83 32.92 44.62
N LEU A 4 0.28 32.89 43.40
CA LEU A 4 0.44 31.79 42.45
C LEU A 4 1.89 31.76 41.95
N ARG A 5 2.63 30.71 42.31
CA ARG A 5 3.90 30.36 41.68
C ARG A 5 3.56 29.54 40.45
N ILE A 6 3.93 30.05 39.28
CA ILE A 6 3.81 29.33 38.00
C ILE A 6 5.10 28.53 37.86
N ASP A 7 5.00 27.21 38.07
CA ASP A 7 6.08 26.26 37.86
C ASP A 7 6.35 26.11 36.35
N TYR A 8 7.40 26.77 35.87
CA TYR A 8 7.91 26.72 34.49
C TYR A 8 8.73 25.44 34.22
N LEU A 9 8.26 24.27 34.64
CA LEU A 9 9.01 23.01 34.56
C LEU A 9 8.22 21.81 34.00
N PHE A 10 7.16 22.06 33.23
CA PHE A 10 6.44 21.01 32.48
C PHE A 10 6.00 21.45 31.09
N VAL A 11 6.85 22.24 30.41
CA VAL A 11 6.74 22.46 28.98
C VAL A 11 7.64 21.44 28.29
N CYS A 12 7.11 20.79 27.26
CA CYS A 12 7.80 19.94 26.29
C CYS A 12 8.08 18.49 26.72
N ALA A 13 7.04 17.65 26.71
CA ALA A 13 7.23 16.23 26.45
C ALA A 13 6.10 15.67 25.58
N LEU A 14 6.45 15.41 24.32
CA LEU A 14 5.84 14.41 23.43
C LEU A 14 4.44 14.68 22.88
N VAL A 15 4.31 15.75 22.08
CA VAL A 15 3.47 15.71 20.88
C VAL A 15 4.38 15.40 19.70
N LEU A 16 4.80 14.14 19.57
CA LEU A 16 5.51 13.62 18.39
C LEU A 16 5.04 12.18 18.14
N GLY A 17 3.87 12.07 17.53
CA GLY A 17 3.40 10.86 16.85
C GLY A 17 2.64 11.23 15.58
N GLY A 18 2.96 12.39 15.01
CA GLY A 18 2.42 12.84 13.73
C GLY A 18 3.47 12.71 12.65
N GLY A 19 3.19 11.86 11.67
CA GLY A 19 3.73 11.98 10.32
C GLY A 19 5.04 11.24 10.07
N ALA A 20 4.91 10.08 9.43
CA ALA A 20 5.34 9.97 8.04
C ALA A 20 4.70 8.71 7.45
N ALA A 21 3.57 8.88 6.76
CA ALA A 21 3.35 8.03 5.60
C ALA A 21 4.52 8.37 4.66
N VAL A 22 5.56 7.52 4.66
CA VAL A 22 6.61 7.62 3.67
C VAL A 22 5.98 7.22 2.34
N ALA A 23 5.42 8.21 1.66
CA ALA A 23 5.21 8.14 0.22
C ALA A 23 6.60 8.04 -0.40
N THR A 24 7.15 6.82 -0.43
CA THR A 24 8.28 6.49 -1.27
C THR A 24 7.75 6.51 -2.70
N SER A 25 7.77 7.69 -3.31
CA SER A 25 7.68 7.81 -4.76
C SER A 25 8.86 7.01 -5.32
N GLY A 26 8.57 5.78 -5.74
CA GLY A 26 9.47 5.01 -6.59
C GLY A 26 9.78 5.83 -7.84
N PRO A 27 10.99 5.69 -8.40
CA PRO A 27 11.41 6.49 -9.55
C PRO A 27 10.42 6.33 -10.71
N ASP A 28 9.87 7.47 -11.16
CA ASP A 28 9.12 7.62 -12.39
C ASP A 28 9.88 6.99 -13.56
N VAL A 29 9.57 5.74 -13.88
CA VAL A 29 9.70 5.24 -15.24
C VAL A 29 8.29 5.26 -15.81
N VAL A 30 7.80 6.47 -16.11
CA VAL A 30 6.63 6.64 -16.97
C VAL A 30 7.05 6.12 -18.34
N LYS A 31 6.82 4.82 -18.60
CA LYS A 31 6.89 4.27 -19.95
C LYS A 31 5.81 4.98 -20.76
N SER A 32 6.23 5.99 -21.53
CA SER A 32 5.34 6.81 -22.33
C SER A 32 4.54 5.92 -23.30
N ASN A 33 3.21 5.93 -23.19
CA ASN A 33 2.23 5.25 -24.04
C ASN A 33 2.07 3.72 -23.93
N VAL A 34 2.28 3.13 -22.75
CA VAL A 34 1.85 1.73 -22.53
C VAL A 34 0.46 1.73 -21.91
N ALA A 35 -0.49 1.03 -22.55
CA ALA A 35 -1.81 0.81 -21.95
C ALA A 35 -1.65 -0.03 -20.68
N THR A 36 -2.39 0.32 -19.63
CA THR A 36 -2.29 -0.34 -18.33
C THR A 36 -3.64 -0.85 -17.86
N GLN A 37 -3.58 -1.84 -16.97
CA GLN A 37 -4.74 -2.48 -16.36
C GLN A 37 -4.52 -2.63 -14.86
N ILE A 38 -5.58 -2.43 -14.09
CA ILE A 38 -5.57 -2.53 -12.63
C ILE A 38 -6.04 -3.92 -12.23
N TRP A 39 -5.29 -4.53 -11.31
CA TRP A 39 -5.61 -5.83 -10.75
C TRP A 39 -5.58 -5.79 -9.22
N TYR A 40 -6.36 -6.67 -8.61
CA TYR A 40 -6.43 -6.86 -7.17
C TYR A 40 -6.27 -8.32 -6.81
N ARG A 41 -5.44 -8.60 -5.81
CA ARG A 41 -5.30 -9.93 -5.23
C ARG A 41 -6.45 -10.17 -4.27
N THR A 42 -7.19 -11.23 -4.54
CA THR A 42 -8.34 -11.68 -3.78
C THR A 42 -8.00 -13.00 -3.09
N ALA A 43 -8.26 -13.13 -1.80
CA ALA A 43 -7.91 -14.32 -1.02
C ALA A 43 -8.92 -14.55 0.10
N ALA A 44 -9.02 -15.78 0.61
CA ALA A 44 -9.92 -16.08 1.73
C ALA A 44 -9.34 -15.62 3.09
N ASN A 45 -8.01 -15.60 3.23
CA ASN A 45 -7.29 -15.21 4.44
C ASN A 45 -5.83 -14.81 4.11
N ASP A 46 -5.08 -14.41 5.14
CA ASP A 46 -3.70 -13.91 5.07
C ASP A 46 -2.65 -14.96 4.67
N THR A 47 -2.93 -16.24 4.89
CA THR A 47 -2.06 -17.37 4.50
C THR A 47 -2.30 -17.89 3.09
N ASP A 48 -3.40 -17.48 2.46
CA ASP A 48 -3.76 -17.85 1.09
C ASP A 48 -3.02 -16.94 0.10
N SER A 49 -2.35 -17.57 -0.88
CA SER A 49 -1.71 -16.84 -1.99
C SER A 49 -2.72 -16.03 -2.79
N GLY A 50 -3.99 -16.45 -2.80
CA GLY A 50 -5.09 -15.79 -3.49
C GLY A 50 -4.99 -15.90 -5.01
N THR A 51 -5.88 -15.15 -5.67
CA THR A 51 -5.93 -15.00 -7.12
C THR A 51 -6.14 -13.54 -7.49
N TRP A 52 -5.60 -13.13 -8.63
CA TRP A 52 -5.74 -11.78 -9.14
C TRP A 52 -6.98 -11.64 -10.01
N VAL A 53 -7.72 -10.55 -9.79
CA VAL A 53 -8.89 -10.16 -10.58
C VAL A 53 -8.66 -8.77 -11.17
N GLN A 54 -8.90 -8.63 -12.48
CA GLN A 54 -8.80 -7.36 -13.18
C GLN A 54 -10.04 -6.49 -12.91
N GLY A 55 -9.86 -5.19 -12.71
CA GLY A 55 -10.97 -4.24 -12.68
C GLY A 55 -10.89 -3.27 -11.52
N THR A 56 -12.00 -3.10 -10.80
CA THR A 56 -12.14 -2.21 -9.64
C THR A 56 -12.46 -3.05 -8.42
N SER A 57 -11.67 -2.92 -7.33
CA SER A 57 -11.94 -3.65 -6.09
C SER A 57 -13.23 -3.19 -5.44
N SER A 58 -13.98 -4.12 -4.85
CA SER A 58 -15.13 -3.86 -3.98
C SER A 58 -14.76 -3.67 -2.51
N GLY A 59 -13.50 -3.87 -2.11
CA GLY A 59 -13.06 -3.88 -0.71
C GLY A 59 -11.68 -3.26 -0.46
N SER A 60 -11.39 -3.03 0.82
CA SER A 60 -10.08 -2.60 1.34
C SER A 60 -9.10 -3.76 1.37
N CYS A 61 -7.79 -3.46 1.32
CA CYS A 61 -6.75 -4.47 1.54
C CYS A 61 -6.66 -4.84 3.02
N GLU A 62 -6.94 -6.09 3.35
CA GLU A 62 -6.64 -6.71 4.64
C GLU A 62 -5.15 -7.07 4.73
N GLU A 63 -4.58 -7.12 5.93
CA GLU A 63 -3.13 -7.24 6.14
C GLU A 63 -2.54 -8.56 5.62
N SER A 64 -1.45 -8.46 4.84
CA SER A 64 -0.63 -9.57 4.34
C SER A 64 0.66 -9.00 3.72
N GLU A 65 1.71 -9.80 3.60
CA GLU A 65 3.03 -9.38 3.06
C GLU A 65 3.10 -9.33 1.52
N LEU A 66 2.14 -9.98 0.87
CA LEU A 66 2.05 -10.09 -0.58
C LEU A 66 1.31 -8.86 -1.16
N LEU A 67 1.48 -8.54 -2.44
CA LEU A 67 0.81 -7.42 -3.10
C LEU A 67 -0.71 -7.55 -3.11
N CYS A 68 -1.42 -6.53 -2.60
CA CYS A 68 -2.87 -6.47 -2.65
C CYS A 68 -3.40 -5.95 -3.99
N SER A 69 -2.73 -4.95 -4.56
CA SER A 69 -3.17 -4.30 -5.80
C SER A 69 -1.97 -3.89 -6.64
N GLY A 70 -2.13 -3.97 -7.96
CA GLY A 70 -1.09 -3.61 -8.90
C GLY A 70 -1.66 -2.98 -10.17
N VAL A 71 -0.89 -2.07 -10.74
CA VAL A 71 -1.09 -1.57 -12.10
C VAL A 71 -0.08 -2.29 -12.98
N PHE A 72 -0.54 -2.97 -14.01
CA PHE A 72 0.33 -3.73 -14.91
C PHE A 72 0.13 -3.29 -16.36
N GLU A 73 1.09 -3.57 -17.23
CA GLU A 73 0.92 -3.38 -18.68
C GLU A 73 -0.23 -4.25 -19.21
N GLU A 74 -0.93 -3.78 -20.23
CA GLU A 74 -1.97 -4.55 -20.90
C GLU A 74 -1.41 -5.89 -21.41
N GLY A 75 -2.12 -6.99 -21.12
CA GLY A 75 -1.69 -8.35 -21.45
C GLY A 75 -0.84 -9.05 -20.38
N TYR A 76 -0.30 -8.33 -19.37
CA TYR A 76 0.35 -8.95 -18.24
C TYR A 76 -0.65 -9.75 -17.38
N GLN A 77 -0.35 -11.00 -17.06
CA GLN A 77 -1.21 -11.90 -16.27
C GLN A 77 -0.60 -12.18 -14.90
N PRO A 78 -0.98 -11.44 -13.84
CA PRO A 78 -0.36 -11.60 -12.51
C PRO A 78 -0.62 -12.97 -11.87
N ASN A 79 -1.61 -13.74 -12.35
CA ASN A 79 -1.87 -15.12 -11.95
C ASN A 79 -0.85 -16.13 -12.51
N GLU A 80 -0.04 -15.75 -13.50
CA GLU A 80 0.99 -16.61 -14.11
C GLU A 80 2.37 -16.42 -13.46
N HIS A 81 2.45 -15.59 -12.42
CA HIS A 81 3.68 -15.12 -11.82
C HIS A 81 3.63 -15.17 -10.30
N ASP A 82 4.78 -15.31 -9.66
CA ASP A 82 4.90 -15.16 -8.22
C ASP A 82 4.86 -13.69 -7.79
N ASP A 83 4.73 -13.47 -6.49
CA ASP A 83 4.63 -12.13 -5.92
C ASP A 83 5.88 -11.27 -6.14
N ASN A 84 7.08 -11.85 -6.23
CA ASN A 84 8.30 -11.08 -6.48
C ASN A 84 8.33 -10.56 -7.92
N ILE A 85 7.94 -11.39 -8.89
CA ILE A 85 7.81 -10.99 -10.29
C ILE A 85 6.69 -9.95 -10.44
N ASN A 86 5.57 -10.13 -9.75
CA ASN A 86 4.48 -9.14 -9.70
C ASN A 86 4.98 -7.81 -9.10
N LYS A 87 5.76 -7.82 -8.01
CA LYS A 87 6.38 -6.62 -7.42
C LYS A 87 7.30 -5.87 -8.38
N GLN A 88 8.06 -6.59 -9.19
CA GLN A 88 8.97 -5.99 -10.17
C GLN A 88 8.23 -5.37 -11.38
N ASN A 89 7.10 -5.96 -11.78
CA ASN A 89 6.32 -5.49 -12.94
C ASN A 89 5.17 -4.55 -12.56
N ASN A 90 4.94 -4.34 -11.26
CA ASN A 90 3.94 -3.40 -10.78
C ASN A 90 4.38 -1.96 -11.08
N LEU A 91 3.55 -1.25 -11.86
CA LEU A 91 3.72 0.14 -12.27
C LEU A 91 3.05 1.13 -11.30
N SER A 92 2.43 0.64 -10.21
CA SER A 92 1.84 1.51 -9.19
C SER A 92 2.90 2.42 -8.56
N THR A 93 2.57 3.70 -8.42
CA THR A 93 3.42 4.67 -7.71
C THR A 93 3.51 4.37 -6.20
N THR A 94 2.55 3.62 -5.67
CA THR A 94 2.52 3.16 -4.28
C THR A 94 2.31 1.65 -4.24
N VAL A 95 3.15 0.95 -3.46
CA VAL A 95 3.01 -0.47 -3.20
C VAL A 95 1.99 -0.65 -2.07
N ASN A 96 0.91 -1.37 -2.37
CA ASN A 96 -0.09 -1.75 -1.37
C ASN A 96 -0.02 -3.26 -1.17
N THR A 97 0.35 -3.70 0.04
CA THR A 97 0.36 -5.11 0.43
C THR A 97 -0.94 -5.46 1.15
N GLY A 98 -1.28 -6.74 1.19
CA GLY A 98 -2.56 -7.19 1.71
C GLY A 98 -3.35 -8.05 0.74
N PHE A 99 -4.62 -8.30 0.99
CA PHE A 99 -5.54 -8.95 0.06
C PHE A 99 -6.95 -8.38 0.19
N VAL A 100 -7.75 -8.50 -0.87
CA VAL A 100 -9.19 -8.23 -0.80
C VAL A 100 -9.89 -9.53 -0.44
N GLN A 101 -10.67 -9.55 0.64
CA GLN A 101 -11.41 -10.75 1.02
C GLN A 101 -12.45 -11.10 -0.06
N GLN A 102 -12.46 -12.36 -0.51
CA GLN A 102 -13.47 -12.91 -1.44
C GLN A 102 -14.82 -13.14 -0.77
#